data_AF-A0A0P7CTW2-F1
#
_entry.id   AF-A0A0P7CTW2-F1
#
_cell.length_a   1.000
_cell.length_b   1.000
_cell.length_c   1.000
_cell.angle_alpha   90.00
_cell.angle_beta   90.00
_cell.angle_gamma   90.00
#
_symmetry.space_group_name_H-M   'P 1'
#
loop_
_entity.id
_entity.type
_entity.pdbx_description
1 polymer ?
#
loop_
_entity_poly.entity_id
_entity_poly.type
_entity_poly.pdbx_seq_one_letter_code
_entity_poly.pdbx_strand_id
1 'polypeptide(L)'
;MDKLIIGDTELNVIDHGGQPCLTLVEVATALYGKGGDGNATPFETRVRDLYRRHADEFTPTMTALVKMKTRGGEQEVRVFSLRGAHLLGMFARTERAKAFRRKVLDVLDEQARQGQSLGVEFQRTLLEYSGKQAVASLCGKGLRQWQRQKPPLEAKLSDLASQLQPSLPLH
;
A
#
# COMPACT_ATOMS: atom_id res chain seq x y z
N MET A 1 9.43 8.88 -4.34
CA MET A 1 8.79 7.84 -5.18
C MET A 1 9.35 6.52 -4.73
N ASP A 2 8.53 5.73 -4.07
CA ASP A 2 8.94 4.41 -3.61
C ASP A 2 9.09 3.48 -4.81
N LYS A 3 10.02 2.54 -4.71
CA LYS A 3 10.36 1.62 -5.79
C LYS A 3 10.00 0.20 -5.38
N LEU A 4 9.26 -0.49 -6.25
CA LEU A 4 9.01 -1.92 -6.13
C LEU A 4 9.92 -2.66 -7.10
N ILE A 5 10.81 -3.51 -6.57
CA ILE A 5 11.75 -4.28 -7.39
C ILE A 5 11.17 -5.67 -7.64
N ILE A 6 11.03 -6.03 -8.92
CA ILE A 6 10.53 -7.33 -9.36
C ILE A 6 11.53 -7.94 -10.34
N GLY A 7 12.30 -8.93 -9.87
CA GLY A 7 13.48 -9.40 -10.60
C GLY A 7 14.45 -8.24 -10.81
N ASP A 8 14.85 -7.99 -12.07
CA ASP A 8 15.74 -6.88 -12.45
C ASP A 8 14.97 -5.59 -12.84
N THR A 9 13.67 -5.53 -12.54
CA THR A 9 12.81 -4.40 -12.96
C THR A 9 12.44 -3.54 -11.77
N GLU A 10 12.90 -2.30 -11.78
CA GLU A 10 12.44 -1.26 -10.87
C GLU A 10 11.12 -0.68 -11.39
N LEU A 11 10.07 -0.78 -10.58
CA LEU A 11 8.77 -0.21 -10.85
C LEU A 11 8.54 1.02 -9.99
N ASN A 12 7.97 2.05 -10.58
CA ASN A 12 7.58 3.25 -9.85
C ASN A 12 6.25 3.01 -9.14
N VAL A 13 6.28 3.14 -7.81
CA VAL A 13 5.08 3.09 -6.98
C VAL A 13 4.63 4.51 -6.69
N ILE A 14 3.34 4.75 -6.89
CA ILE A 14 2.69 5.99 -6.50
C ILE A 14 1.83 5.72 -5.26
N ASP A 15 1.74 6.70 -4.38
CA ASP A 15 0.71 6.67 -3.33
C ASP A 15 -0.60 7.19 -3.90
N HIS A 16 -1.68 6.43 -3.69
CA HIS A 16 -3.03 6.92 -3.94
C HIS A 16 -3.92 6.58 -2.74
N GLY A 17 -4.22 7.60 -1.93
CA GLY A 17 -5.07 7.44 -0.76
C GLY A 17 -4.46 6.54 0.30
N GLY A 18 -3.14 6.59 0.50
CA GLY A 18 -2.41 5.74 1.44
C GLY A 18 -2.24 4.29 0.98
N GLN A 19 -2.47 4.03 -0.31
CA GLN A 19 -2.27 2.72 -0.91
C GLN A 19 -1.22 2.78 -2.02
N PRO A 20 -0.20 1.90 -1.98
CA PRO A 20 0.76 1.79 -3.06
C PRO A 20 0.09 1.27 -4.33
N CYS A 21 0.19 2.06 -5.38
CA CYS A 21 -0.41 1.78 -6.68
C CYS A 21 0.64 1.79 -7.79
N LEU A 22 0.36 1.02 -8.83
CA LEU A 22 1.12 0.96 -10.08
C LEU A 22 0.29 1.56 -11.20
N THR A 23 0.92 2.35 -12.07
CA THR A 23 0.26 2.79 -13.30
C THR A 23 0.12 1.62 -14.26
N LEU A 24 -0.75 1.77 -15.25
CA LEU A 24 -0.88 0.77 -16.32
C LEU A 24 0.46 0.46 -17.02
N VAL A 25 1.32 1.48 -17.19
CA VAL A 25 2.65 1.36 -17.80
C VAL A 25 3.58 0.49 -16.94
N GLU A 26 3.54 0.70 -15.63
CA GLU A 26 4.34 -0.08 -14.67
C GLU A 26 3.86 -1.54 -14.64
N VAL A 27 2.56 -1.78 -14.65
CA VAL A 27 2.01 -3.14 -14.76
C VAL A 27 2.43 -3.79 -16.07
N ALA A 28 2.35 -3.09 -17.21
CA ALA A 28 2.80 -3.62 -18.49
C ALA A 28 4.30 -3.98 -18.48
N THR A 29 5.13 -3.11 -17.90
CA THR A 29 6.57 -3.35 -17.75
C THR A 29 6.86 -4.55 -16.85
N ALA A 30 6.08 -4.73 -15.79
CA ALA A 30 6.22 -5.86 -14.89
C ALA A 30 5.85 -7.19 -15.58
N LEU A 31 4.74 -7.21 -16.33
CA LEU A 31 4.22 -8.43 -16.96
C LEU A 31 4.94 -8.82 -18.26
N TYR A 32 5.44 -7.85 -19.01
CA TYR A 32 5.97 -8.07 -20.36
C TYR A 32 7.38 -7.50 -20.61
N GLY A 33 7.87 -6.60 -19.75
CA GLY A 33 9.15 -5.93 -19.94
C GLY A 33 9.04 -4.60 -20.69
N LYS A 34 10.18 -3.98 -21.01
CA LYS A 34 10.23 -2.72 -21.77
C LYS A 34 10.17 -3.00 -23.27
N GLY A 35 9.21 -2.37 -23.95
CA GLY A 35 9.10 -2.36 -25.42
C GLY A 35 8.38 -3.58 -26.01
N GLY A 36 7.33 -3.33 -26.80
CA GLY A 36 6.95 -4.26 -27.86
C GLY A 36 7.96 -4.13 -29.00
N ASP A 37 8.21 -5.21 -29.72
CA ASP A 37 8.83 -5.19 -31.04
C ASP A 37 8.22 -4.04 -31.88
N GLY A 38 9.02 -3.35 -32.70
CA GLY A 38 8.65 -2.06 -33.32
C GLY A 38 7.38 -2.05 -34.20
N ASN A 39 6.77 -3.21 -34.42
CA ASN A 39 5.49 -3.42 -35.10
C ASN A 39 4.39 -4.04 -34.24
N ALA A 40 4.68 -4.40 -32.99
CA ALA A 40 3.72 -5.00 -32.07
C ALA A 40 2.95 -3.94 -31.27
N THR A 41 1.69 -4.26 -31.01
CA THR A 41 0.84 -3.54 -30.07
C THR A 41 1.60 -3.26 -28.77
N PRO A 42 1.75 -1.99 -28.35
CA PRO A 42 2.43 -1.66 -27.09
C PRO A 42 1.86 -2.50 -25.94
N PHE A 43 2.73 -3.01 -25.06
CA PHE A 43 2.27 -3.87 -23.95
C PHE A 43 1.23 -3.18 -23.05
N GLU A 44 1.27 -1.85 -22.98
CA GLU A 44 0.22 -1.05 -22.35
C GLU A 44 -1.16 -1.32 -22.96
N THR A 45 -1.28 -1.35 -24.29
CA THR A 45 -2.56 -1.65 -24.93
C THR A 45 -3.02 -3.07 -24.58
N ARG A 46 -2.10 -4.04 -24.50
CA ARG A 46 -2.45 -5.40 -24.05
C ARG A 46 -2.98 -5.43 -22.61
N VAL A 47 -2.34 -4.71 -21.69
CA VAL A 47 -2.81 -4.62 -20.29
C VAL A 47 -4.14 -3.87 -20.20
N ARG A 48 -4.33 -2.81 -21.00
CA ARG A 48 -5.59 -2.08 -21.10
C ARG A 48 -6.72 -2.98 -21.58
N ASP A 49 -6.48 -3.81 -22.58
CA ASP A 49 -7.46 -4.75 -23.11
C ASP A 49 -7.72 -5.91 -22.15
N LEU A 50 -6.71 -6.34 -21.38
CA LEU A 50 -6.91 -7.29 -20.27
C LEU A 50 -7.83 -6.70 -19.21
N TYR A 51 -7.53 -5.49 -18.73
CA TYR A 51 -8.38 -4.79 -17.76
C TYR A 51 -9.81 -4.64 -18.30
N ARG A 52 -9.98 -4.15 -19.53
CA ARG A 52 -11.31 -3.90 -20.12
C ARG A 52 -12.16 -5.17 -20.20
N ARG A 53 -11.56 -6.33 -20.49
CA ARG A 53 -12.27 -7.62 -20.60
C ARG A 53 -12.70 -8.21 -19.26
N HIS A 54 -12.03 -7.82 -18.19
CA HIS A 54 -12.24 -8.34 -16.84
C HIS A 54 -12.61 -7.23 -15.85
N ALA A 55 -13.12 -6.10 -16.33
CA ALA A 55 -13.33 -4.90 -15.52
C ALA A 55 -14.36 -5.14 -14.40
N ASP A 56 -15.28 -6.07 -14.61
CA ASP A 56 -16.28 -6.54 -13.65
C ASP A 56 -15.67 -7.30 -12.45
N GLU A 57 -14.45 -7.83 -12.58
CA GLU A 57 -13.71 -8.46 -11.48
C GLU A 57 -13.00 -7.44 -10.56
N PHE A 58 -12.98 -6.15 -10.93
CA PHE A 58 -12.30 -5.10 -10.16
C PHE A 58 -13.25 -4.36 -9.23
N THR A 59 -12.80 -4.17 -7.98
CA THR A 59 -13.48 -3.29 -7.03
C THR A 59 -13.00 -1.84 -7.18
N PRO A 60 -13.77 -0.85 -6.69
CA PRO A 60 -13.33 0.56 -6.68
C PRO A 60 -12.02 0.80 -5.93
N THR A 61 -11.65 -0.07 -4.99
CA THR A 61 -10.38 0.00 -4.24
C THR A 61 -9.20 -0.65 -4.98
N MET A 62 -9.45 -1.30 -6.11
CA MET A 62 -8.41 -1.96 -6.91
C MET A 62 -7.91 -1.09 -8.06
N THR A 63 -8.68 -0.09 -8.50
CA THR A 63 -8.28 0.82 -9.57
C THR A 63 -8.97 2.18 -9.48
N ALA A 64 -8.24 3.22 -9.86
CA ALA A 64 -8.76 4.59 -9.93
C ALA A 64 -8.15 5.34 -11.12
N LEU A 65 -8.78 6.46 -11.52
CA LEU A 65 -8.18 7.46 -12.40
C LEU A 65 -7.59 8.56 -11.53
N VAL A 66 -6.32 8.88 -11.75
CA VAL A 66 -5.58 9.91 -11.00
C VAL A 66 -5.07 10.95 -11.98
N LYS A 67 -5.24 12.23 -11.64
CA LYS A 67 -4.66 13.33 -12.43
C LYS A 67 -3.17 13.40 -12.15
N MET A 68 -2.36 13.23 -13.19
CA MET A 68 -0.90 13.27 -13.11
C MET A 68 -0.35 14.26 -14.12
N LYS A 69 0.68 15.01 -13.72
CA LYS A 69 1.43 15.86 -14.64
C LYS A 69 2.38 15.00 -15.47
N THR A 70 2.08 14.89 -16.76
CA THR A 70 2.92 14.18 -17.73
C THR A 70 3.66 15.17 -18.62
N ARG A 71 4.53 14.67 -19.51
CA ARG A 71 5.21 15.52 -20.51
C ARG A 71 4.23 16.26 -21.43
N GLY A 72 3.02 15.73 -21.62
CA GLY A 72 1.96 16.33 -22.43
C GLY A 72 0.97 17.22 -21.65
N GLY A 73 1.25 17.51 -20.39
CA GLY A 73 0.33 18.24 -19.49
C GLY A 73 -0.37 17.33 -18.48
N GLU A 74 -1.38 17.85 -17.80
CA GLU A 74 -2.19 17.07 -16.87
C GLU A 74 -3.04 16.05 -17.63
N GLN A 75 -2.91 14.78 -17.25
CA GLN A 75 -3.62 13.67 -17.85
C GLN A 75 -4.20 12.76 -16.77
N GLU A 76 -5.35 12.15 -17.06
CA GLU A 76 -5.92 11.11 -16.22
C GLU A 76 -5.23 9.78 -16.52
N VAL A 77 -4.47 9.29 -15.53
CA VAL A 77 -3.75 8.02 -15.61
C VAL A 77 -4.48 7.01 -14.74
N ARG A 78 -4.76 5.82 -15.31
CA ARG A 78 -5.32 4.72 -14.53
C ARG A 78 -4.23 4.07 -13.69
N VAL A 79 -4.55 3.87 -12.43
CA VAL A 79 -3.68 3.28 -11.43
C VAL A 79 -4.36 2.05 -10.84
N PHE A 80 -3.56 1.11 -10.36
CA PHE A 80 -3.98 -0.14 -9.79
C PHE A 80 -3.29 -0.34 -8.46
N SER A 81 -4.05 -0.61 -7.40
CA SER A 81 -3.44 -1.04 -6.13
C SER A 81 -2.71 -2.37 -6.34
N LEU A 82 -1.81 -2.75 -5.43
CA LEU A 82 -1.08 -4.02 -5.53
C LEU A 82 -2.02 -5.23 -5.74
N ARG A 83 -3.20 -5.23 -5.10
CA ARG A 83 -4.23 -6.26 -5.33
C ARG A 83 -4.79 -6.22 -6.76
N GLY A 84 -5.10 -5.04 -7.27
CA GLY A 84 -5.56 -4.85 -8.66
C GLY A 84 -4.50 -5.25 -9.68
N ALA A 85 -3.26 -4.89 -9.45
CA ALA A 85 -2.13 -5.27 -10.29
C ALA A 85 -1.91 -6.79 -10.26
N HIS A 86 -1.99 -7.42 -9.08
CA HIS A 86 -1.94 -8.88 -8.95
C HIS A 86 -3.02 -9.57 -9.78
N LEU A 87 -4.26 -9.07 -9.74
CA LEU A 87 -5.37 -9.60 -10.56
C LEU A 87 -5.06 -9.50 -12.06
N LEU A 88 -4.58 -8.36 -12.56
CA LEU A 88 -4.12 -8.25 -13.95
C LEU A 88 -3.03 -9.28 -14.29
N GLY A 89 -2.11 -9.50 -13.35
CA GLY A 89 -1.07 -10.51 -13.47
C GLY A 89 -1.60 -11.94 -13.60
N MET A 90 -2.79 -12.26 -13.10
CA MET A 90 -3.41 -13.59 -13.26
C MET A 90 -3.79 -13.89 -14.70
N PHE A 91 -4.15 -12.86 -15.47
CA PHE A 91 -4.57 -13.03 -16.86
C PHE A 91 -3.39 -13.07 -17.85
N ALA A 92 -2.18 -12.68 -17.42
CA ALA A 92 -0.98 -12.72 -18.23
C ALA A 92 -0.23 -14.07 -18.12
N ARG A 93 -0.01 -14.73 -19.26
CA ARG A 93 0.67 -16.02 -19.38
C ARG A 93 2.15 -15.87 -19.78
N THR A 94 2.92 -15.16 -18.98
CA THR A 94 4.37 -14.99 -19.18
C THR A 94 5.15 -15.45 -17.93
N GLU A 95 6.42 -15.83 -18.08
CA GLU A 95 7.28 -16.14 -16.93
C GLU A 95 7.47 -14.91 -16.02
N ARG A 96 7.55 -13.71 -16.62
CA ARG A 96 7.58 -12.45 -15.87
C ARG A 96 6.30 -12.25 -15.05
N ALA A 97 5.12 -12.57 -15.58
CA ALA A 97 3.87 -12.50 -14.85
C ALA A 97 3.84 -13.48 -13.67
N LYS A 98 4.42 -14.69 -13.79
CA LYS A 98 4.54 -15.63 -12.65
C LYS A 98 5.38 -15.04 -11.53
N ALA A 99 6.57 -14.51 -11.85
CA ALA A 99 7.44 -13.87 -10.88
C ALA A 99 6.78 -12.63 -10.23
N PHE A 100 6.11 -11.82 -11.06
CA PHE A 100 5.34 -10.66 -10.63
C PHE A 100 4.30 -11.02 -9.58
N ARG A 101 3.46 -12.03 -9.85
CA ARG A 101 2.40 -12.45 -8.91
C ARG A 101 2.96 -12.85 -7.55
N ARG A 102 4.00 -13.70 -7.53
CA ARG A 102 4.66 -14.10 -6.29
C ARG A 102 5.19 -12.87 -5.54
N LYS A 103 5.91 -12.00 -6.23
CA LYS A 103 6.54 -10.83 -5.59
C LYS A 103 5.51 -9.87 -5.00
N VAL A 104 4.38 -9.66 -5.67
CA VAL A 104 3.30 -8.83 -5.15
C VAL A 104 2.67 -9.45 -3.91
N LEU A 105 2.46 -10.77 -3.88
CA LEU A 105 1.98 -11.47 -2.68
C LEU A 105 2.96 -11.34 -1.52
N ASP A 106 4.26 -11.51 -1.76
CA ASP A 106 5.28 -11.34 -0.71
C ASP A 106 5.20 -9.95 -0.04
N VAL A 107 4.97 -8.90 -0.84
CA VAL A 107 4.81 -7.52 -0.34
C VAL A 107 3.50 -7.35 0.42
N LEU A 108 2.39 -7.87 -0.09
CA LEU A 108 1.10 -7.80 0.57
C LEU A 108 1.11 -8.54 1.91
N ASP A 109 1.75 -9.71 1.97
CA ASP A 109 1.91 -10.50 3.18
C ASP A 109 2.80 -9.78 4.20
N GLU A 110 3.87 -9.13 3.75
CA GLU A 110 4.73 -8.31 4.61
C GLU A 110 3.96 -7.12 5.20
N GLN A 111 3.20 -6.40 4.38
CA GLN A 111 2.33 -5.31 4.84
C GLN A 111 1.28 -5.80 5.84
N ALA A 112 0.68 -6.96 5.59
CA ALA A 112 -0.28 -7.56 6.51
C ALA A 112 0.35 -7.94 7.85
N ARG A 113 1.54 -8.55 7.85
CA ARG A 113 2.29 -8.89 9.08
C ARG A 113 2.66 -7.64 9.88
N GLN A 114 3.16 -6.61 9.20
CA GLN A 114 3.51 -5.34 9.85
C GLN A 114 2.28 -4.68 10.49
N GLY A 115 1.16 -4.58 9.77
CA GLY A 115 -0.09 -4.04 10.29
C GLY A 115 -0.61 -4.82 11.51
N GLN A 116 -0.52 -6.15 11.49
CA GLN A 116 -0.88 -6.99 12.64
C GLN A 116 0.02 -6.72 13.86
N SER A 117 1.34 -6.66 13.64
CA SER A 117 2.30 -6.38 14.71
C SER A 117 2.06 -5.02 15.37
N LEU A 118 1.86 -3.98 14.57
CA LEU A 118 1.52 -2.64 15.05
C LEU A 118 0.19 -2.63 15.81
N GLY A 119 -0.81 -3.37 15.34
CA GLY A 119 -2.12 -3.46 15.98
C GLY A 119 -2.03 -4.07 17.38
N VAL A 120 -1.24 -5.15 17.51
CA VAL A 120 -0.98 -5.80 18.81
C VAL A 120 -0.25 -4.84 19.77
N GLU A 121 0.75 -4.10 19.27
CA GLU A 121 1.48 -3.15 20.11
C GLU A 121 0.60 -1.98 20.58
N PHE A 122 -0.25 -1.47 19.69
CA PHE A 122 -1.22 -0.43 20.01
C PHE A 122 -2.18 -0.89 21.10
N GLN A 123 -2.80 -2.07 20.92
CA GLN A 123 -3.72 -2.66 21.90
C GLN A 123 -3.05 -2.87 23.27
N ARG A 124 -1.81 -3.40 23.28
CA ARG A 124 -1.05 -3.58 24.52
C ARG A 124 -0.79 -2.26 25.23
N THR A 125 -0.38 -1.23 24.49
CA THR A 125 -0.11 0.10 25.05
C THR A 125 -1.37 0.74 25.59
N LEU A 126 -2.52 0.54 24.93
CA LEU A 126 -3.82 1.06 25.37
C LEU A 126 -4.28 0.38 26.67
N LEU A 127 -4.09 -0.93 26.80
CA LEU A 127 -4.37 -1.66 28.04
C LEU A 127 -3.48 -1.17 29.19
N GLU A 128 -2.20 -0.93 28.94
CA GLU A 128 -1.28 -0.38 29.94
C GLU A 128 -1.71 1.03 30.39
N TYR A 129 -2.09 1.90 29.44
CA TYR A 129 -2.61 3.23 29.73
C TYR A 129 -3.84 3.16 30.62
N SER A 130 -4.84 2.36 30.21
CA SER A 130 -6.10 2.20 30.94
C SER A 130 -5.88 1.64 32.35
N GLY A 131 -5.02 0.63 32.50
CA GLY A 131 -4.68 0.05 33.80
C GLY A 131 -4.02 1.05 34.74
N LYS A 132 -3.04 1.83 34.24
CA LYS A 132 -2.37 2.87 35.03
C LYS A 132 -3.33 4.00 35.42
N GLN A 133 -4.23 4.40 34.52
CA GLN A 133 -5.27 5.39 34.81
C GLN A 133 -6.24 4.90 35.89
N ALA A 134 -6.65 3.63 35.84
CA ALA A 134 -7.53 3.03 36.83
C ALA A 134 -6.90 3.02 38.23
N VAL A 135 -5.61 2.64 38.35
CA VAL A 135 -4.88 2.67 39.64
C VAL A 135 -4.75 4.10 40.18
N ALA A 136 -4.52 5.08 39.31
CA ALA A 136 -4.44 6.49 39.69
C ALA A 136 -5.76 7.01 40.30
N SER A 137 -6.89 6.50 39.83
CA SER A 137 -8.21 6.86 40.34
C SER A 137 -8.49 6.36 41.76
N LEU A 138 -7.72 5.38 42.25
CA LEU A 138 -7.95 4.75 43.56
C LEU A 138 -7.20 5.42 44.71
N CYS A 139 -6.11 6.15 44.45
CA CYS A 139 -5.34 6.81 45.52
C CYS A 139 -4.49 8.01 45.05
N GLY A 140 -4.26 8.99 45.94
CA GLY A 140 -3.50 10.21 45.62
C GLY A 140 -2.02 10.00 45.28
N LYS A 141 -1.36 8.95 45.79
CA LYS A 141 0.00 8.56 45.39
C LYS A 141 0.03 8.07 43.94
N GLY A 142 -1.01 7.32 43.54
CA GLY A 142 -1.21 6.86 42.16
C GLY A 142 -1.38 8.03 41.19
N LEU A 143 -2.06 9.11 41.59
CA LEU A 143 -2.23 10.30 40.76
C LEU A 143 -0.91 10.99 40.39
N ARG A 144 0.02 11.17 41.34
CA ARG A 144 1.33 11.79 41.08
C ARG A 144 2.21 10.90 40.18
N GLN A 145 2.16 9.59 40.39
CA GLN A 145 2.86 8.63 39.54
C GLN A 145 2.30 8.63 38.11
N TRP A 146 0.98 8.67 37.97
CA TRP A 146 0.29 8.76 36.69
C TRP A 146 0.67 10.01 35.91
N GLN A 147 0.68 11.19 36.54
CA GLN A 147 1.09 12.43 35.88
C GLN A 147 2.49 12.35 35.23
N ARG A 148 3.41 11.58 35.82
CA ARG A 148 4.75 11.35 35.26
C ARG A 148 4.75 10.31 34.14
N GLN A 149 3.92 9.27 34.23
CA GLN A 149 3.91 8.14 33.29
C GLN A 149 2.97 8.33 32.09
N LYS A 150 1.99 9.22 32.20
CA LYS A 150 0.98 9.49 31.16
C LYS A 150 1.58 10.04 29.86
N PRO A 151 2.44 11.09 29.86
CA PRO A 151 2.93 11.69 28.62
C PRO A 151 3.63 10.73 27.65
N PRO A 152 4.57 9.85 28.07
CA PRO A 152 5.22 8.93 27.13
C PRO A 152 4.25 7.87 26.58
N LEU A 153 3.22 7.47 27.33
CA LEU A 153 2.21 6.53 26.84
C LEU A 153 1.30 7.18 25.80
N GLU A 154 0.91 8.45 25.99
CA GLU A 154 0.14 9.19 25.00
C GLU A 154 0.92 9.42 23.71
N ALA A 155 2.20 9.81 23.84
CA ALA A 155 3.09 9.95 22.69
C ALA A 155 3.20 8.62 21.92
N LYS A 156 3.39 7.50 22.63
CA LYS A 156 3.48 6.18 22.01
C LYS A 156 2.18 5.75 21.33
N LEU A 157 1.03 5.97 21.97
CA LEU A 157 -0.29 5.69 21.38
C LEU A 157 -0.52 6.53 20.12
N SER A 158 -0.14 7.81 20.13
CA SER A 158 -0.27 8.70 18.98
C SER A 158 0.62 8.27 17.81
N ASP A 159 1.86 7.84 18.09
CA ASP A 159 2.79 7.34 17.07
C ASP A 159 2.27 6.04 16.45
N LEU A 160 1.90 5.05 17.28
CA LEU A 160 1.33 3.79 16.82
C LEU A 160 0.02 3.99 16.05
N ALA A 161 -0.84 4.92 16.47
CA ALA A 161 -2.07 5.25 15.76
C ALA A 161 -1.78 5.85 14.37
N SER A 162 -0.78 6.74 14.27
CA SER A 162 -0.35 7.31 12.99
C SER A 162 0.19 6.25 12.03
N GLN A 163 0.90 5.24 12.55
CA GLN A 163 1.44 4.13 11.76
C GLN A 163 0.37 3.11 11.35
N LEU A 164 -0.70 2.96 12.14
CA LEU A 164 -1.83 2.07 11.84
C LEU A 164 -2.83 2.67 10.85
N GLN A 165 -2.91 4.00 10.78
CA GLN A 165 -3.69 4.64 9.73
C GLN A 165 -3.06 4.35 8.37
N PRO A 166 -3.82 3.92 7.34
CA PRO A 166 -3.32 3.92 5.97
C PRO A 166 -2.84 5.34 5.68
N SER A 167 -1.55 5.48 5.41
CA SER A 167 -0.83 6.72 5.54
C SER A 167 -1.43 7.82 4.65
N LEU A 168 -1.76 8.98 5.23
CA LEU A 168 -1.75 10.24 4.49
C LEU A 168 -0.70 11.16 5.13
N PRO A 169 0.57 11.13 4.68
CA PRO A 169 1.48 12.23 4.89
C PRO A 169 1.36 13.15 3.68
N LEU A 170 0.55 14.21 3.82
CA LEU A 170 0.64 15.37 2.94
C LEU A 170 1.92 16.13 3.29
N HIS A 171 3.00 15.88 2.56
CA HIS A 171 4.13 16.80 2.44
C HIS A 171 4.57 16.87 0.99
#